data_AF-M1XTZ3-F1
#
_entry.id   AF-M1XTZ3-F1
#
_cell.length_a   1.000
_cell.length_b   1.000
_cell.length_c   1.000
_cell.angle_alpha   90.00
_cell.angle_beta   90.00
_cell.angle_gamma   90.00
#
_symmetry.space_group_name_H-M   'P 1'
#
loop_
_entity.id
_entity.type
_entity.pdbx_description
1 polymer ?
#
loop_
_entity_poly.entity_id
_entity_poly.type
_entity_poly.pdbx_seq_one_letter_code
_entity_poly.pdbx_strand_id
1 'polypeptide(L)' 'MYRTLLAWVRRIPAEDVVYECRHCGTTLESELDECSCCGTRDGVVRYELR' A
#
# COMPACT_ATOMS: atom_id res chain seq x y z
N MET A 1 8.48 11.80 -19.12
CA MET A 1 7.85 10.49 -19.33
C MET A 1 7.01 10.13 -18.11
N TYR A 2 5.89 10.82 -17.90
CA TYR A 2 4.99 10.67 -16.75
C TYR A 2 3.94 9.62 -17.11
N ARG A 3 4.37 8.37 -17.24
CA ARG A 3 3.47 7.26 -17.51
C ARG A 3 2.90 6.76 -16.17
N THR A 4 1.58 6.86 -16.06
CA THR A 4 0.72 5.97 -15.26
C THR A 4 0.61 6.23 -13.74
N LEU A 5 0.47 7.49 -13.30
CA LEU A 5 0.06 7.76 -11.90
C LEU A 5 -1.42 7.45 -11.60
N LEU A 6 -2.26 7.22 -12.62
CA LEU A 6 -3.72 7.14 -12.48
C LEU A 6 -4.31 5.73 -12.45
N ALA A 7 -3.53 4.68 -12.71
CA ALA A 7 -4.07 3.32 -12.84
C ALA A 7 -4.23 2.57 -11.50
N TRP A 8 -3.72 3.13 -10.39
CA TRP A 8 -3.62 2.45 -9.10
C TRP A 8 -4.45 3.09 -7.98
N VAL A 9 -5.45 3.92 -8.32
CA VAL A 9 -6.50 4.23 -7.33
C VAL A 9 -7.40 3.01 -7.23
N ARG A 10 -6.88 1.93 -6.61
CA ARG A 10 -7.69 0.86 -6.07
C ARG A 10 -8.64 1.53 -5.09
N ARG A 11 -9.93 1.33 -5.34
CA ARG A 11 -11.03 1.77 -4.49
C ARG A 11 -10.73 1.27 -3.07
N ILE A 12 -10.20 2.16 -2.21
CA ILE A 12 -9.91 1.83 -0.82
C ILE A 12 -11.27 1.46 -0.22
N PRO A 13 -11.48 0.21 0.27
CA PRO A 13 -12.69 -0.10 1.00
C PRO A 13 -12.81 0.93 2.13
N ALA A 14 -14.03 1.32 2.50
CA ALA A 14 -14.29 2.32 3.55
C ALA A 14 -13.95 1.77 4.96
N GLU A 15 -12.85 1.04 5.07
CA GLU A 15 -12.17 0.69 6.29
C GLU A 15 -11.20 1.84 6.54
N ASP A 16 -11.28 2.43 7.73
CA ASP A 16 -10.43 3.53 8.19
C ASP A 16 -8.95 3.12 8.35
N VAL A 17 -8.51 2.05 7.68
CA VAL A 17 -7.18 1.47 7.82
C VAL A 17 -6.58 1.25 6.45
N VAL A 18 -5.43 1.89 6.20
CA VAL A 18 -4.65 1.75 4.96
C VAL A 18 -3.30 1.15 5.30
N TYR A 19 -2.89 0.10 4.58
CA TYR A 19 -1.54 -0.46 4.68
C TYR A 19 -0.68 0.00 3.51
N GLU A 20 0.58 0.37 3.75
CA GLU A 20 1.49 0.84 2.71
C GLU A 20 2.89 0.28 2.93
N CYS A 21 3.54 -0.14 1.84
CA CYS A 21 4.96 -0.46 1.87
C CYS A 21 5.81 0.82 1.75
N ARG A 22 6.60 1.15 2.77
CA ARG A 22 7.54 2.29 2.76
C ARG A 22 8.69 2.12 1.77
N HIS A 23 8.94 0.91 1.27
CA HIS A 23 10.04 0.66 0.36
C HIS A 23 9.68 0.97 -1.10
N CYS A 24 8.47 0.63 -1.53
CA CYS A 24 8.03 0.83 -2.92
C CYS A 24 6.79 1.73 -3.08
N GLY A 25 6.15 2.14 -1.99
CA GLY A 25 4.93 2.95 -2.00
C GLY A 25 3.66 2.19 -2.40
N THR A 26 3.72 0.84 -2.46
CA THR A 26 2.53 0.04 -2.79
C THR A 26 1.57 -0.01 -1.62
N THR A 27 0.32 0.39 -1.85
CA THR A 27 -0.79 0.18 -0.92
C THR A 27 -1.15 -1.31 -0.87
N LEU A 28 -1.24 -1.85 0.33
CA LEU A 28 -1.56 -3.24 0.61
C LEU A 28 -2.99 -3.33 1.18
N GLU A 29 -3.67 -4.44 0.91
CA GLU A 29 -5.05 -4.67 1.34
C GLU A 29 -5.13 -5.25 2.77
N SER A 30 -4.00 -5.71 3.33
CA SER A 30 -3.91 -6.26 4.68
C SER A 30 -2.51 -6.09 5.25
N GLU A 31 -2.37 -6.32 6.56
CA GLU A 31 -1.07 -6.51 7.19
C GLU A 31 -0.43 -7.78 6.60
N LEU A 32 0.70 -7.60 5.93
CA LEU A 32 1.49 -8.68 5.35
C LEU A 32 2.91 -8.56 5.90
N ASP A 33 3.47 -9.69 6.33
CA ASP A 33 4.88 -9.78 6.75
C ASP A 33 5.86 -9.54 5.59
N GLU A 34 5.38 -9.57 4.34
CA GLU A 34 6.18 -9.33 3.15
C GLU A 34 5.37 -8.57 2.10
N CYS A 35 5.95 -7.51 1.54
CA CYS A 35 5.33 -6.76 0.45
C CYS A 35 5.29 -7.62 -0.82
N SER A 36 4.11 -7.96 -1.31
CA SER A 36 3.91 -8.73 -2.54
C SER A 36 4.43 -8.03 -3.81
N CYS A 37 4.73 -6.73 -3.76
CA CYS A 37 5.27 -5.98 -4.89
C CYS A 37 6.80 -5.98 -4.95
N CYS A 38 7.49 -5.78 -3.82
CA CYS A 38 8.95 -5.63 -3.80
C CYS A 38 9.70 -6.68 -2.94
N GLY A 39 8.98 -7.55 -2.23
CA GLY A 39 9.55 -8.61 -1.40
C GLY A 39 10.14 -8.12 -0.07
N THR A 40 9.99 -6.84 0.29
CA THR A 40 10.48 -6.31 1.58
C THR A 40 9.63 -6.84 2.74
N ARG A 41 10.28 -7.36 3.77
CA ARG A 41 9.63 -7.89 4.97
C ARG A 41 9.31 -6.82 6.01
N ASP A 42 10.27 -5.93 6.26
CA ASP A 42 10.15 -4.90 7.29
C ASP A 42 9.81 -3.52 6.72
N GLY A 43 8.71 -3.44 5.98
CA GLY A 43 8.36 -2.23 5.22
C GLY A 43 6.91 -1.79 5.32
N VAL A 44 6.02 -2.60 5.89
CA VAL A 44 4.58 -2.32 5.89
C VAL A 44 4.20 -1.44 7.07
N VAL A 45 3.57 -0.30 6.79
CA VAL A 45 3.00 0.60 7.79
C VAL A 45 1.48 0.64 7.67
N ARG A 46 0.82 0.83 8.80
CA ARG A 46 -0.63 0.92 8.94
C ARG A 46 -1.01 2.35 9.29
N TYR A 47 -1.88 2.96 8.51
CA TYR A 47 -2.46 4.27 8.75
C TYR A 47 -3.91 4.11 9.18
N GLU A 48 -4.30 4.76 10.27
CA GLU A 48 -5.70 4.91 10.65
C GLU A 48 -6.20 6.28 10.18
N LEU A 49 -7.19 6.30 9.29
CA LEU A 49 -7.82 7.52 8.80
C LEU A 49 -9.00 7.86 9.72
N ARG A 50 -8.82 8.82 10.62
CA ARG A 50 -9.87 9.33 11.53
C ARG A 50 -10.41 10.67 11.05
#